data_AF-U7QC21-F1
#
_entry.id   AF-U7QC21-F1
#
_cell.length_a   1.000
_cell.length_b   1.000
_cell.length_c   1.000
_cell.angle_alpha   90.00
_cell.angle_beta   90.00
_cell.angle_gamma   90.00
#
_symmetry.space_group_name_H-M   'P 1'
#
loop_
_entity.id
_entity.type
_entity.pdbx_description
1 polymer ?
#
loop_
_entity_poly.entity_id
_entity_poly.type
_entity_poly.pdbx_seq_one_letter_code
_entity_poly.pdbx_strand_id
1 'polypeptide(L)'
;MIPKKSEINSIKSELQSDVLPETETDQAIRKFVQLKAKMNEFNQQLESAELEAISEALTIQQYNQEHSKNNIVYQDSVAKVVLCFRQKYPNVKDSVELARLEENIRSEEVSLMKKNSLKLRKLDEQISELENQISQLEEQKEKLTQSKNMAAMEARYQRIIAESAYIVPKLVVHFKK
;
A
#
# COMPACT_ATOMS: atom_id res chain seq x y z
N MET A 1 34.87 -32.94 18.05
CA MET A 1 34.09 -33.19 19.28
C MET A 1 32.66 -32.74 19.03
N ILE A 2 31.72 -33.67 19.04
CA ILE A 2 30.30 -33.44 18.77
C ILE A 2 29.60 -33.26 20.13
N PRO A 3 28.81 -32.20 20.37
CA PRO A 3 28.07 -32.05 21.62
C PRO A 3 26.98 -33.12 21.74
N LYS A 4 26.83 -33.67 22.95
CA LYS A 4 25.89 -34.76 23.27
C LYS A 4 24.45 -34.24 23.32
N LYS A 5 23.51 -35.03 22.77
CA LYS A 5 22.05 -34.76 22.67
C LYS A 5 21.30 -34.56 24.01
N SER A 6 21.99 -34.51 25.14
CA SER A 6 21.41 -34.44 26.49
C SER A 6 21.19 -33.02 27.03
N GLU A 7 21.75 -31.98 26.39
CA GLU A 7 21.63 -30.59 26.90
C GLU A 7 20.48 -29.78 26.27
N ILE A 8 19.86 -30.28 25.21
CA ILE A 8 18.75 -29.58 24.52
C ILE A 8 17.40 -29.80 25.24
N ASN A 9 17.30 -30.82 26.10
CA ASN A 9 16.06 -31.12 26.82
C ASN A 9 15.90 -30.34 28.14
N SER A 10 16.96 -29.72 28.67
CA SER A 10 16.85 -28.92 29.91
C SER A 10 16.33 -27.49 29.68
N ILE A 11 16.43 -26.96 28.46
CA ILE A 11 15.98 -25.58 28.17
C ILE A 11 14.47 -25.52 27.84
N LYS A 12 13.83 -26.67 27.55
CA LYS A 12 12.38 -26.73 27.27
C LYS A 12 11.51 -26.90 28.53
N SER A 13 12.11 -27.12 29.70
CA SER A 13 11.39 -27.42 30.95
C SER A 13 11.24 -26.23 31.91
N GLU A 14 11.76 -25.05 31.57
CA GLU A 14 11.62 -23.84 32.40
C GLU A 14 10.44 -22.93 31.98
N LEU A 15 9.54 -23.41 31.11
CA LEU A 15 8.30 -22.72 30.74
C LEU A 15 7.07 -23.33 31.43
N GLN A 16 7.19 -23.60 32.72
CA GLN A 16 6.13 -23.73 33.72
C GLN A 16 6.74 -23.12 34.99
N SER A 17 6.21 -22.10 35.66
CA SER A 17 4.83 -21.71 35.85
C SER A 17 4.85 -20.39 36.62
N ASP A 18 4.79 -19.25 35.93
CA ASP A 18 4.42 -17.99 36.58
C ASP A 18 2.91 -17.85 36.49
N VAL A 19 2.23 -18.40 37.51
CA VAL A 19 0.82 -18.14 37.79
C VAL A 19 0.75 -16.70 38.32
N LEU A 20 0.60 -15.76 37.39
CA LEU A 20 0.15 -14.39 37.69
C LEU A 20 -1.39 -14.39 37.84
N PRO A 21 -1.94 -13.51 38.71
CA PRO A 21 -3.29 -13.65 39.25
C PRO A 21 -4.36 -13.47 38.18
N GLU A 22 -5.43 -14.27 38.29
CA GLU A 22 -6.62 -14.20 37.44
C GLU A 22 -7.29 -12.82 37.55
N THR A 23 -7.04 -11.94 36.58
CA THR A 23 -7.86 -10.76 36.35
C THR A 23 -8.89 -11.06 35.26
N GLU A 24 -10.15 -10.69 35.50
CA GLU A 24 -11.31 -10.90 34.60
C GLU A 24 -11.08 -10.40 33.15
N THR A 25 -10.08 -9.55 32.93
CA THR A 25 -9.66 -9.01 31.64
C THR A 25 -9.18 -10.05 30.64
N ASP A 26 -8.66 -11.19 31.10
CA ASP A 26 -8.07 -12.22 30.22
C ASP A 26 -9.11 -13.19 29.62
N GLN A 27 -10.33 -13.26 30.17
CA GLN A 27 -11.35 -14.19 29.69
C GLN A 27 -11.82 -13.85 28.27
N ALA A 28 -11.98 -12.57 27.95
CA ALA A 28 -12.42 -12.13 26.63
C ALA A 28 -11.37 -12.42 25.55
N ILE A 29 -10.09 -12.15 25.85
CA ILE A 29 -8.97 -12.43 24.93
C ILE A 29 -8.81 -13.93 24.73
N ARG A 30 -8.89 -14.74 25.80
CA ARG A 30 -8.85 -16.21 25.70
C ARG A 30 -10.01 -16.76 24.87
N LYS A 31 -11.24 -16.26 25.08
CA LYS A 31 -12.41 -16.64 24.28
C LYS A 31 -12.24 -16.24 22.82
N PHE A 32 -11.69 -15.06 22.53
CA PHE A 32 -11.38 -14.63 21.17
C PHE A 32 -10.38 -15.55 20.48
N VAL A 33 -9.27 -15.90 21.14
CA VAL A 33 -8.25 -16.82 20.59
C VAL A 33 -8.84 -18.20 20.33
N GLN A 34 -9.65 -18.74 21.25
CA GLN A 34 -10.35 -20.01 21.07
C GLN A 34 -11.32 -19.99 19.89
N LEU A 35 -12.10 -18.92 19.74
CA LEU A 35 -12.99 -18.74 18.60
C LEU A 35 -12.21 -18.61 17.29
N LYS A 36 -11.07 -17.92 17.30
CA LYS A 36 -10.18 -17.81 16.13
C LYS A 36 -9.58 -19.17 15.74
N ALA A 37 -9.18 -19.98 16.71
CA ALA A 37 -8.69 -21.33 16.47
C ALA A 37 -9.79 -22.23 15.87
N LYS A 38 -11.00 -22.21 16.44
CA LYS A 38 -12.16 -22.93 15.90
C LYS A 38 -12.51 -22.47 14.49
N MET A 39 -12.49 -21.16 14.22
CA MET A 39 -12.73 -20.62 12.90
C MET A 39 -11.70 -21.11 11.88
N ASN A 40 -10.42 -21.19 12.26
CA ASN A 40 -9.39 -21.73 11.38
C ASN A 40 -9.59 -23.23 11.12
N GLU A 41 -9.98 -24.01 12.13
CA GLU A 41 -10.33 -25.43 11.98
C GLU A 41 -11.53 -25.61 11.05
N PHE A 42 -12.59 -24.82 11.25
CA PHE A 42 -13.75 -24.82 10.36
C PHE A 42 -13.38 -24.42 8.93
N ASN A 43 -12.48 -23.44 8.74
CA ASN A 43 -12.02 -23.07 7.40
C ASN A 43 -11.27 -24.23 6.72
N GLN A 44 -10.44 -24.98 7.46
CA GLN A 44 -9.75 -26.15 6.90
C GLN A 44 -10.72 -27.27 6.53
N GLN A 45 -11.73 -27.52 7.37
CA GLN A 45 -12.80 -28.49 7.07
C GLN A 45 -13.63 -28.03 5.86
N LEU A 46 -13.87 -26.73 5.73
CA LEU A 46 -14.58 -26.16 4.58
C LEU A 46 -13.75 -26.32 3.30
N GLU A 47 -12.43 -26.09 3.35
CA GLU A 47 -11.53 -26.32 2.21
C GLU A 47 -11.54 -27.79 1.76
N SER A 48 -11.57 -28.75 2.70
CA SER A 48 -11.67 -30.18 2.32
C SER A 48 -13.04 -30.51 1.72
N ALA A 49 -14.12 -30.01 2.31
CA ALA A 49 -15.47 -30.20 1.79
C ALA A 49 -15.66 -29.54 0.42
N GLU A 50 -15.00 -28.41 0.16
CA GLU A 50 -15.01 -27.74 -1.15
C GLU A 50 -14.38 -28.63 -2.23
N LEU A 51 -13.27 -29.30 -1.94
CA LEU A 51 -12.63 -30.23 -2.88
C LEU A 51 -13.54 -31.42 -3.22
N GLU A 52 -14.21 -31.99 -2.22
CA GLU A 52 -15.18 -33.06 -2.41
C GLU A 52 -16.37 -32.58 -3.26
N ALA A 53 -16.95 -31.42 -2.93
CA ALA A 53 -18.06 -30.83 -3.68
C ALA A 53 -17.69 -30.49 -5.13
N ILE A 54 -16.47 -30.01 -5.39
CA ILE A 54 -15.96 -29.79 -6.76
C ILE A 54 -15.90 -31.11 -7.53
N SER A 55 -15.43 -32.19 -6.91
CA SER A 55 -15.33 -33.50 -7.56
C SER A 55 -16.72 -34.02 -7.96
N GLU A 56 -17.70 -33.92 -7.07
CA GLU A 56 -19.09 -34.30 -7.34
C GLU A 56 -19.71 -33.43 -8.45
N ALA A 57 -19.52 -32.11 -8.37
CA ALA A 57 -20.01 -31.17 -9.38
C ALA A 57 -19.44 -31.45 -10.78
N LEU A 58 -18.17 -31.88 -10.88
CA LEU A 58 -17.56 -32.30 -12.16
C LEU A 58 -18.19 -33.57 -12.72
N THR A 59 -18.50 -34.55 -11.88
CA THR A 59 -19.21 -35.78 -12.31
C THR A 59 -20.62 -35.47 -12.81
N ILE A 60 -21.36 -34.61 -12.09
CA ILE A 60 -22.68 -34.15 -12.51
C ILE A 60 -22.58 -33.39 -13.84
N GLN A 61 -21.56 -32.55 -14.02
CA GLN A 61 -21.36 -31.82 -15.27
C GLN A 61 -21.07 -32.75 -16.46
N GLN A 62 -20.27 -33.81 -16.27
CA GLN A 62 -20.02 -34.81 -17.31
C GLN A 62 -21.31 -35.52 -17.71
N TYR A 63 -22.09 -35.98 -16.73
CA TYR A 63 -23.40 -36.59 -16.98
C TYR A 63 -24.33 -35.63 -17.71
N ASN A 64 -24.40 -34.36 -17.26
CA ASN A 64 -25.22 -33.34 -17.90
C ASN A 64 -24.78 -33.09 -19.34
N GLN A 65 -23.49 -32.99 -19.67
CA GLN A 65 -23.06 -32.77 -21.06
C GLN A 65 -23.61 -33.81 -22.06
N GLU A 66 -23.82 -35.05 -21.61
CA GLU A 66 -24.41 -36.13 -22.42
C GLU A 66 -25.94 -36.06 -22.52
N HIS A 67 -26.63 -35.43 -21.55
CA HIS A 67 -28.09 -35.50 -21.40
C HIS A 67 -28.81 -34.12 -21.45
N SER A 68 -28.11 -33.01 -21.22
CA SER A 68 -28.62 -31.64 -21.06
C SER A 68 -27.51 -30.57 -21.05
N LYS A 69 -27.60 -29.51 -21.86
CA LYS A 69 -26.60 -28.42 -21.90
C LYS A 69 -26.65 -27.44 -20.70
N ASN A 70 -26.98 -27.93 -19.51
CA ASN A 70 -27.16 -27.12 -18.30
C ASN A 70 -25.95 -27.22 -17.36
N ASN A 71 -25.43 -26.08 -16.91
CA ASN A 71 -24.26 -26.00 -16.01
C ASN A 71 -24.63 -25.97 -14.52
N ILE A 72 -25.93 -26.07 -14.20
CA ILE A 72 -26.42 -26.11 -12.82
C ILE A 72 -26.15 -27.51 -12.24
N VAL A 73 -25.44 -27.56 -11.12
CA VAL A 73 -25.07 -28.81 -10.44
C VAL A 73 -25.84 -29.01 -9.13
N TYR A 74 -26.39 -27.94 -8.56
CA TYR A 74 -27.27 -28.00 -7.39
C TYR A 74 -28.25 -26.83 -7.38
N GLN A 75 -29.49 -27.08 -6.92
CA GLN A 75 -30.49 -26.04 -6.72
C GLN A 75 -31.51 -26.47 -5.65
N ASP A 76 -31.71 -25.64 -4.64
CA ASP A 76 -32.77 -25.79 -3.63
C ASP A 76 -33.49 -24.45 -3.39
N SER A 77 -34.24 -24.33 -2.29
CA SER A 77 -34.94 -23.10 -1.91
C SER A 77 -34.02 -21.97 -1.41
N VAL A 78 -32.75 -22.27 -1.11
CA VAL A 78 -31.81 -21.37 -0.43
C VAL A 78 -30.64 -20.98 -1.34
N ALA A 79 -30.18 -21.87 -2.20
CA ALA A 79 -28.98 -21.71 -3.00
C ALA A 79 -29.07 -22.42 -4.37
N LYS A 80 -28.24 -21.92 -5.29
CA LYS A 80 -28.02 -22.50 -6.60
C LYS A 80 -26.53 -22.54 -6.88
N VAL A 81 -26.00 -23.71 -7.20
CA VAL A 81 -24.58 -23.92 -7.54
C VAL A 81 -24.46 -24.21 -9.03
N VAL A 82 -23.57 -23.46 -9.68
CA VAL A 82 -23.29 -23.57 -11.12
C VAL A 82 -21.78 -23.77 -11.29
N LEU A 83 -21.41 -24.75 -12.10
CA LEU A 83 -19.99 -24.96 -12.41
C LEU A 83 -19.54 -23.95 -13.48
N CYS A 84 -18.49 -23.19 -13.17
CA CYS A 84 -17.91 -22.21 -14.08
C CYS A 84 -16.42 -22.46 -14.26
N PHE A 85 -15.98 -22.56 -15.50
CA PHE A 85 -14.56 -22.68 -15.84
C PHE A 85 -13.99 -21.29 -16.11
N ARG A 86 -12.91 -20.94 -15.40
CA ARG A 86 -12.11 -19.75 -15.68
C ARG A 86 -10.70 -20.18 -16.04
N GLN A 87 -10.11 -19.50 -17.01
CA GLN A 87 -8.71 -19.71 -17.35
C GLN A 87 -7.84 -19.20 -16.21
N LYS A 88 -7.01 -20.06 -15.63
CA LYS A 88 -6.01 -19.71 -14.63
C LYS A 88 -4.65 -19.62 -15.33
N TYR A 89 -4.01 -18.45 -15.26
CA TYR A 89 -2.65 -18.29 -15.76
C TYR A 89 -1.63 -18.72 -14.69
N PRO A 90 -0.55 -19.42 -15.07
CA PRO A 90 0.53 -19.72 -14.15
C PRO A 90 1.17 -18.41 -13.68
N ASN A 91 1.47 -18.32 -12.39
CA ASN A 91 2.29 -17.25 -11.84
C ASN A 91 3.76 -17.71 -11.75
N VAL A 92 4.65 -16.81 -11.37
CA VAL A 92 6.10 -17.08 -11.24
C VAL A 92 6.41 -18.18 -10.21
N LYS A 93 5.58 -18.34 -9.18
CA LYS A 93 5.75 -19.41 -8.17
C LYS A 93 5.37 -20.78 -8.73
N ASP A 94 4.45 -20.81 -9.68
CA ASP A 94 3.89 -22.02 -10.27
C ASP A 94 4.63 -22.45 -11.56
N SER A 95 5.48 -21.60 -12.13
CA SER A 95 6.19 -21.86 -13.40
C SER A 95 7.68 -21.50 -13.36
N VAL A 96 8.52 -22.52 -13.53
CA VAL A 96 9.99 -22.39 -13.60
C VAL A 96 10.43 -21.57 -14.81
N GLU A 97 9.73 -21.67 -15.94
CA GLU A 97 10.03 -20.90 -17.14
C GLU A 97 9.79 -19.41 -16.93
N LEU A 98 8.67 -19.05 -16.28
CA LEU A 98 8.38 -17.66 -15.93
C LEU A 98 9.40 -17.10 -14.95
N ALA A 99 9.81 -17.88 -13.95
CA ALA A 99 10.84 -17.48 -12.99
C ALA A 99 12.19 -17.20 -13.68
N ARG A 100 12.63 -18.08 -14.59
CA ARG A 100 13.86 -17.87 -15.37
C ARG A 100 13.76 -16.65 -16.27
N LEU A 101 12.61 -16.43 -16.90
CA LEU A 101 12.42 -15.27 -17.77
C LEU A 101 12.50 -13.96 -16.97
N GLU A 102 11.90 -13.91 -15.78
CA GLU A 102 11.99 -12.74 -14.90
C GLU A 102 13.44 -12.46 -14.46
N GLU A 103 14.19 -13.51 -14.12
CA GLU A 103 15.62 -13.39 -13.80
C GLU A 103 16.42 -12.85 -14.99
N ASN A 104 16.18 -13.37 -16.19
CA ASN A 104 16.82 -12.89 -17.42
C ASN A 104 16.50 -11.42 -17.67
N ILE A 105 15.24 -11.01 -17.56
CA ILE A 105 14.81 -9.60 -17.72
C ILE A 105 15.57 -8.72 -16.74
N ARG A 106 15.60 -9.10 -15.45
CA ARG A 106 16.31 -8.33 -14.41
C ARG A 106 17.81 -8.24 -14.70
N SER A 107 18.42 -9.33 -15.17
CA SER A 107 19.84 -9.35 -15.52
C SER A 107 20.15 -8.39 -16.69
N GLU A 108 19.27 -8.33 -17.68
CA GLU A 108 19.42 -7.45 -18.84
C GLU A 108 19.20 -5.98 -18.45
N GLU A 109 18.24 -5.68 -17.57
CA GLU A 109 18.04 -4.34 -17.01
C GLU A 109 19.31 -3.82 -16.31
N VAL A 110 19.94 -4.65 -15.47
CA VAL A 110 21.19 -4.31 -14.79
C VAL A 110 22.32 -4.09 -15.80
N SER A 111 22.41 -4.95 -16.82
CA SER A 111 23.39 -4.83 -17.90
C SER A 111 23.22 -3.51 -18.65
N LEU A 112 21.98 -3.16 -19.01
CA LEU A 112 21.63 -1.94 -19.72
C LEU A 112 21.97 -0.69 -18.90
N MET A 113 21.64 -0.69 -17.60
CA MET A 113 21.96 0.40 -16.68
C MET A 113 23.47 0.59 -16.54
N LYS A 114 24.24 -0.50 -16.42
CA LYS A 114 25.71 -0.43 -16.38
C LYS A 114 26.27 0.14 -17.68
N LYS A 115 25.80 -0.35 -18.83
CA LYS A 115 26.24 0.09 -20.16
C LYS A 115 25.98 1.59 -20.38
N ASN A 116 24.86 2.10 -19.87
CA ASN A 116 24.47 3.50 -20.04
C ASN A 116 24.87 4.40 -18.87
N SER A 117 25.48 3.88 -17.81
CA SER A 117 25.82 4.61 -16.58
C SER A 117 26.61 5.90 -16.82
N LEU A 118 27.61 5.87 -17.70
CA LEU A 118 28.40 7.06 -18.05
C LEU A 118 27.58 8.11 -18.79
N LYS A 119 26.66 7.70 -19.66
CA LYS A 119 25.78 8.63 -20.39
C LYS A 119 24.78 9.26 -19.44
N LEU A 120 24.22 8.48 -18.53
CA LEU A 120 23.31 8.95 -17.49
C LEU A 120 24.01 9.98 -16.59
N ARG A 121 25.22 9.69 -16.10
CA ARG A 121 25.99 10.65 -15.30
C ARG A 121 26.26 11.97 -16.03
N LYS A 122 26.60 11.91 -17.32
CA LYS A 122 26.79 13.12 -18.13
C LYS A 122 25.50 13.94 -18.26
N LEU A 123 24.35 13.27 -18.38
CA LEU A 123 23.06 13.95 -18.38
C LEU A 123 22.78 14.59 -17.01
N ASP A 124 23.07 13.90 -15.91
CA ASP A 124 22.92 14.44 -14.56
C ASP A 124 23.81 15.67 -14.32
N GLU A 125 25.07 15.63 -14.79
CA GLU A 125 25.98 16.78 -14.76
C GLU A 125 25.44 17.97 -15.57
N GLN A 126 24.93 17.73 -16.79
CA GLN A 126 24.32 18.76 -17.62
C GLN A 126 23.07 19.37 -16.98
N ILE A 127 22.23 18.55 -16.33
CA ILE A 127 21.05 19.01 -15.59
C ILE A 127 21.49 19.96 -14.47
N SER A 128 22.47 19.56 -13.67
CA SER A 128 22.97 20.39 -12.56
C SER A 128 23.60 21.71 -13.04
N GLU A 129 24.32 21.70 -14.16
CA GLU A 129 24.86 22.93 -14.76
C GLU A 129 23.75 23.89 -15.19
N LEU A 130 22.70 23.37 -15.85
CA LEU A 130 21.55 24.17 -16.27
C LEU A 130 20.76 24.73 -15.08
N GLU A 131 20.57 23.95 -14.02
CA GLU A 131 19.91 24.42 -12.79
C GLU A 131 20.68 25.57 -12.12
N ASN A 132 22.01 25.50 -12.11
CA ASN A 132 22.86 26.58 -11.62
C ASN A 132 22.75 27.84 -12.50
N GLN A 133 22.72 27.68 -13.82
CA GLN A 133 22.53 28.82 -14.74
C GLN A 133 21.17 29.49 -14.54
N ILE A 134 20.09 28.71 -14.35
CA ILE A 134 18.76 29.22 -14.04
C ILE A 134 18.79 30.04 -12.74
N SER A 135 19.38 29.48 -11.69
CA SER A 135 19.46 30.15 -10.39
C SER A 135 20.20 31.50 -10.47
N GLN A 136 21.30 31.56 -11.23
CA GLN A 136 22.05 32.81 -11.44
C GLN A 136 21.22 33.85 -12.22
N LEU A 137 20.48 33.42 -13.25
CA LEU A 137 19.61 34.31 -14.02
C LEU A 137 18.44 34.84 -13.17
N GLU A 138 17.89 34.02 -12.28
CA GLU A 138 16.86 34.44 -11.34
C GLU A 138 17.39 35.48 -10.34
N GLU A 139 18.59 35.29 -9.81
CA GLU A 139 19.25 36.28 -8.94
C GLU A 139 19.51 37.60 -9.67
N GLN A 140 19.95 37.55 -10.94
CA GLN A 140 20.14 38.74 -11.77
C GLN A 140 18.81 39.47 -12.02
N LYS A 141 17.75 38.73 -12.33
CA LYS A 141 16.40 39.30 -12.49
C LYS A 141 15.94 39.99 -11.22
N GLU A 142 16.14 39.37 -10.05
CA GLU A 142 15.78 39.97 -8.76
C GLU A 142 16.55 41.28 -8.53
N LYS A 143 17.87 41.28 -8.75
CA LYS A 143 18.69 42.51 -8.62
C LYS A 143 18.24 43.63 -9.56
N LEU A 144 17.82 43.30 -10.77
CA LEU A 144 17.36 44.31 -11.76
C LEU A 144 15.94 44.82 -11.46
N THR A 145 15.12 44.04 -10.78
CA THR A 145 13.73 44.41 -10.44
C THR A 145 13.61 45.13 -9.10
N GLN A 146 14.61 45.03 -8.23
CA GLN A 146 14.68 45.79 -6.98
C GLN A 146 15.24 47.20 -7.22
N SER A 147 14.43 48.23 -6.93
CA SER A 147 14.87 49.62 -6.93
C SER A 147 14.72 50.22 -5.54
N LYS A 148 15.85 50.56 -4.89
CA LYS A 148 15.86 51.25 -3.59
C LYS A 148 15.10 52.58 -3.63
N ASN A 149 15.15 53.27 -4.77
CA ASN A 149 14.42 54.52 -4.97
C ASN A 149 12.91 54.29 -5.04
N MET A 150 12.45 53.22 -5.69
CA MET A 150 11.04 52.84 -5.69
C MET A 150 10.54 52.55 -4.28
N ALA A 151 11.27 51.73 -3.51
CA ALA A 151 10.92 51.43 -2.12
C ALA A 151 10.86 52.71 -1.25
N ALA A 152 11.80 53.64 -1.43
CA ALA A 152 11.79 54.93 -0.73
C ALA A 152 10.60 55.82 -1.13
N MET A 153 10.23 55.82 -2.42
CA MET A 153 9.05 56.55 -2.91
C MET A 153 7.75 55.96 -2.39
N GLU A 154 7.61 54.63 -2.37
CA GLU A 154 6.45 53.92 -1.80
C GLU A 154 6.31 54.23 -0.29
N ALA A 155 7.41 54.17 0.46
CA ALA A 155 7.40 54.53 1.87
C ALA A 155 6.99 55.99 2.10
N ARG A 156 7.48 56.91 1.27
CA ARG A 156 7.09 58.33 1.34
C ARG A 156 5.62 58.53 0.97
N TYR A 157 5.13 57.84 -0.06
CA TYR A 157 3.72 57.86 -0.46
C TYR A 157 2.80 57.40 0.67
N GLN A 158 3.14 56.29 1.34
CA GLN A 158 2.37 55.78 2.48
C GLN A 158 2.37 56.75 3.67
N ARG A 159 3.50 57.41 3.97
CA ARG A 159 3.53 58.46 5.00
C ARG A 159 2.62 59.62 4.66
N ILE A 160 2.63 60.09 3.41
CA ILE A 160 1.77 61.20 2.98
C ILE A 160 0.29 60.80 3.09
N ILE A 161 -0.09 59.57 2.72
CA ILE A 161 -1.45 59.06 2.95
C ILE A 161 -1.81 59.08 4.44
N ALA A 162 -0.92 58.58 5.30
CA ALA A 162 -1.16 58.55 6.74
C ALA A 162 -1.27 59.96 7.35
N GLU A 163 -0.41 60.89 6.94
CA GLU A 163 -0.41 62.29 7.38
C GLU A 163 -1.62 63.07 6.84
N SER A 164 -2.09 62.73 5.64
CA SER A 164 -3.28 63.34 5.02
C SER A 164 -4.59 62.68 5.44
N ALA A 165 -4.56 61.65 6.29
CA ALA A 165 -5.76 61.04 6.82
C ALA A 165 -6.49 62.02 7.73
N TYR A 166 -7.70 62.41 7.35
CA TYR A 166 -8.58 63.25 8.16
C TYR A 166 -9.86 62.49 8.53
N ILE A 167 -10.38 62.79 9.72
CA ILE A 167 -11.60 62.17 10.22
C ILE A 167 -12.79 62.82 9.51
N VAL A 168 -13.51 62.04 8.72
CA VAL A 168 -14.78 62.46 8.12
C VAL A 168 -15.89 62.19 9.15
N PRO A 169 -16.57 63.23 9.68
CA PRO A 169 -17.66 63.02 10.61
C PRO A 169 -18.83 62.32 9.91
N LYS A 170 -19.30 61.22 10.51
CA LYS A 170 -20.47 60.46 10.04
C LYS A 170 -21.50 60.37 11.16
N LEU A 171 -22.72 60.82 10.87
CA LEU A 171 -23.87 60.60 11.74
C LEU A 171 -24.37 59.17 11.56
N VAL A 172 -24.34 58.39 12.64
CA VAL A 172 -24.94 57.05 12.68
C VAL A 172 -26.09 57.11 13.66
N VAL A 173 -27.30 56.84 13.17
CA VAL A 173 -28.52 56.80 13.99
C VAL A 173 -28.77 55.34 14.39
N HIS A 174 -28.62 55.04 15.67
CA HIS A 174 -28.97 53.74 16.23
C HIS A 174 -30.38 53.81 16.84
N PHE A 175 -31.31 53.02 16.29
CA PHE A 175 -32.62 52.83 16.91
C PHE A 175 -32.51 51.74 17.96
N LYS A 176 -32.88 52.05 19.21
CA LYS A 176 -33.10 51.03 20.24
C LYS A 176 -34.44 50.33 19.93
N LYS A 177 -34.37 49.10 19.46
CA LYS A 177 -35.46 48.12 19.58
C LYS A 177 -34.92 46.91 20.32
#